data_AF-A0A0F8X4J4-F1
#
_entry.id   AF-A0A0F8X4J4-F1
#
_cell.length_a   1.000
_cell.length_b   1.000
_cell.length_c   1.000
_cell.angle_alpha   90.00
_cell.angle_beta   90.00
_cell.angle_gamma   90.00
#
_symmetry.space_group_name_H-M   'P 1'
#
loop_
_entity.id
_entity.type
_entity.pdbx_description
1 polymer ?
#
loop_
_entity_poly.entity_id
_entity_poly.type
_entity_poly.pdbx_seq_one_letter_code
_entity_poly.pdbx_strand_id
1 'polypeptide(L)'
;KVKFMYDNLPSFLRVTTSASRTKSVIDFSYYGRDELGNKIKKGTQSKISVKAPTVSAFEGWMLNKWVCDEAGKQILLPQMWSYTEDCLMQETERAGMPVLFGTSGDIGKDGAGLKDMWDNSDIYKLKRFFFAAWMGLGVDKYGNDNREELIRWVVYQRHLRKSLDGKLYADFLQRYPLTIEEAFEQASTGGVGDLVKIHRQLDSLTEEPVRAIHGKFAINTNDTVVFKPNEDGNCIIYEYPKKGLDRIYVAGADPADHDDVAPGASDLGVYIMRKEYGTDVPRIVFEYVDRPRYLVDYYEQVVLALMFYNNCKILVERNRYRMIEHFEQSGMKKLLKPAPQGIMRITRGRTDIIGVNMTETLKEYGEA
;
A
#
# COMPACT_ATOMS: atom_id res chain seq x y z
N LYS A 1 -21.93 -2.89 43.19
CA LYS A 1 -21.00 -4.03 43.30
C LYS A 1 -19.52 -3.67 43.04
N VAL A 2 -19.18 -2.67 42.20
CA VAL A 2 -17.76 -2.26 41.93
C VAL A 2 -17.05 -1.61 43.15
N LYS A 3 -17.78 -0.99 44.08
CA LYS A 3 -17.19 -0.33 45.26
C LYS A 3 -16.40 -1.29 46.18
N PHE A 4 -16.80 -2.55 46.26
CA PHE A 4 -16.26 -3.52 47.23
C PHE A 4 -14.96 -4.21 46.81
N MET A 5 -14.55 -4.16 45.54
CA MET A 5 -13.28 -4.79 45.12
C MET A 5 -12.05 -4.03 45.63
N TYR A 6 -12.15 -2.70 45.77
CA TYR A 6 -11.03 -1.86 46.22
C TYR A 6 -10.81 -1.89 47.73
N ASP A 7 -11.81 -2.31 48.51
CA ASP A 7 -11.72 -2.36 49.98
C ASP A 7 -10.80 -3.50 50.46
N ASN A 8 -10.65 -4.54 49.63
CA ASN A 8 -9.75 -5.66 49.87
C ASN A 8 -8.29 -5.38 49.47
N LEU A 9 -8.01 -4.23 48.86
CA LEU A 9 -6.64 -3.83 48.55
C LEU A 9 -5.90 -3.40 49.84
N PRO A 10 -4.57 -3.62 49.90
CA PRO A 10 -3.72 -3.04 50.94
C PRO A 10 -3.99 -1.54 51.11
N SER A 11 -3.89 -1.03 52.34
CA SER A 11 -4.26 0.36 52.68
C SER A 11 -3.60 1.42 51.80
N PHE A 12 -2.38 1.16 51.31
CA PHE A 12 -1.64 2.05 50.41
C PHE A 12 -2.12 2.04 48.95
N LEU A 13 -2.91 1.04 48.53
CA LEU A 13 -3.55 0.93 47.20
C LEU A 13 -5.06 1.21 47.24
N ARG A 14 -5.60 1.59 48.40
CA ARG A 14 -7.02 1.94 48.51
C ARG A 14 -7.29 3.27 47.80
N VAL A 15 -8.40 3.30 47.08
CA VAL A 15 -8.82 4.45 46.27
C VAL A 15 -9.71 5.36 47.12
N THR A 16 -9.40 6.66 47.18
CA THR A 16 -10.23 7.64 47.93
C THR A 16 -11.45 8.11 47.14
N THR A 17 -11.31 8.18 45.82
CA THR A 17 -12.41 8.52 44.91
C THR A 17 -12.95 7.26 44.28
N SER A 18 -14.02 6.70 44.86
CA SER A 18 -14.86 5.76 44.10
C SER A 18 -15.35 6.50 42.86
N ALA A 19 -14.96 6.02 41.67
CA ALA A 19 -15.37 6.55 40.38
C ALA A 19 -16.86 6.93 40.40
N SER A 20 -17.16 8.22 40.48
CA SER A 20 -18.51 8.72 40.28
C SER A 20 -18.77 8.80 38.78
N ARG A 21 -20.03 8.86 38.36
CA ARG A 21 -20.43 9.05 36.95
C ARG A 21 -19.81 10.28 36.26
N THR A 22 -19.14 11.16 37.01
CA THR A 22 -18.59 12.45 36.56
C THR A 22 -17.07 12.57 36.75
N LYS A 23 -16.40 11.62 37.42
CA LYS A 23 -14.97 11.74 37.71
C LYS A 23 -14.18 10.68 36.95
N SER A 24 -13.48 11.11 35.91
CA SER A 24 -12.57 10.29 35.12
C SER A 24 -11.18 10.14 35.77
N VAL A 25 -11.12 10.18 37.11
CA VAL A 25 -9.86 10.14 37.87
C VAL A 25 -9.97 9.14 39.02
N ILE A 26 -8.98 8.26 39.09
CA ILE A 26 -8.75 7.32 40.18
C ILE A 26 -7.54 7.83 40.98
N ASP A 27 -7.74 8.11 42.27
CA ASP A 27 -6.70 8.65 43.16
C ASP A 27 -6.35 7.61 44.23
N PHE A 28 -5.10 7.15 44.23
CA PHE A 28 -4.55 6.16 45.16
C PHE A 28 -3.98 6.88 46.39
N SER A 29 -4.89 7.33 47.24
CA SER A 29 -4.54 8.00 48.49
C SER A 29 -5.63 7.79 49.53
N TYR A 30 -5.30 8.11 50.78
CA TYR A 30 -6.25 8.15 51.88
C TYR A 30 -5.97 9.36 52.77
N TYR A 31 -6.98 9.80 53.52
CA TYR A 31 -6.81 10.88 54.48
C TYR A 31 -6.55 10.32 55.87
N GLY A 32 -5.44 10.73 56.47
CA GLY A 32 -5.16 10.55 57.88
C GLY A 32 -5.25 11.87 58.64
N ARG A 33 -4.98 11.81 59.94
CA ARG A 33 -4.72 13.00 60.76
C ARG A 33 -3.25 13.04 61.17
N ASP A 34 -2.68 14.22 61.29
CA ASP A 34 -1.39 14.44 61.95
C ASP A 34 -1.56 14.50 63.48
N GLU A 35 -0.46 14.70 64.20
CA GLU A 35 -0.43 14.80 65.67
C GLU A 35 -1.22 16.01 66.20
N LEU A 36 -1.47 17.02 65.36
CA LEU A 36 -2.23 18.23 65.66
C LEU A 36 -3.70 18.13 65.23
N GLY A 37 -4.13 16.98 64.70
CA GLY A 37 -5.50 16.73 64.24
C GLY A 37 -5.81 17.25 62.82
N ASN A 38 -4.85 17.84 62.11
CA ASN A 38 -5.05 18.31 60.74
C ASN A 38 -5.18 17.14 59.77
N LYS A 39 -6.06 17.31 58.78
CA LYS A 39 -6.29 16.31 57.74
C LYS A 39 -5.14 16.31 56.74
N ILE A 40 -4.35 15.25 56.73
CA ILE A 40 -3.22 15.08 55.80
C ILE A 40 -3.49 13.95 54.81
N LYS A 41 -3.10 14.17 53.55
CA LYS A 41 -3.21 13.18 52.48
C LYS A 41 -2.01 12.23 52.56
N LYS A 42 -2.28 10.94 52.69
CA LYS A 42 -1.31 9.85 52.80
C LYS A 42 -1.53 8.81 51.68
N GLY A 43 -0.63 7.84 51.54
CA GLY A 43 -0.61 6.86 50.44
C GLY A 43 0.37 7.24 49.34
N THR A 44 0.31 6.57 48.19
CA THR A 44 1.23 6.82 47.05
C THR A 44 0.92 8.13 46.33
N GLN A 45 -0.30 8.64 46.46
CA GLN A 45 -0.80 9.85 45.81
C GLN A 45 -0.73 9.79 44.27
N SER A 46 -0.56 8.59 43.72
CA SER A 46 -0.63 8.34 42.28
C SER A 46 -2.06 8.54 41.79
N LYS A 47 -2.20 9.03 40.55
CA LYS A 47 -3.49 9.27 39.92
C LYS A 47 -3.51 8.63 38.54
N ILE A 48 -4.62 7.99 38.20
CA ILE A 48 -4.93 7.57 36.83
C ILE A 48 -6.07 8.44 36.36
N SER A 49 -5.85 9.16 35.26
CA SER A 49 -6.85 10.03 34.65
C SER A 49 -7.18 9.54 33.26
N VAL A 50 -8.47 9.41 32.96
CA VAL A 50 -9.00 9.08 31.65
C VAL A 50 -9.57 10.35 31.02
N LYS A 51 -9.24 10.60 29.76
CA LYS A 51 -9.72 11.76 29.01
C LYS A 51 -10.20 11.27 27.65
N ALA A 52 -11.15 12.01 27.06
CA ALA A 52 -11.46 11.84 25.65
C ALA A 52 -10.22 12.20 24.81
N PRO A 53 -10.00 11.53 23.66
CA PRO A 53 -8.82 11.74 22.83
C PRO A 53 -8.95 13.05 22.03
N THR A 54 -8.66 14.16 22.68
CA THR A 54 -8.56 15.49 22.07
C THR A 54 -7.11 15.97 22.12
N VAL A 55 -6.70 16.80 21.17
CA VAL A 55 -5.31 17.32 21.08
C VAL A 55 -4.82 17.94 22.41
N SER A 56 -5.65 18.75 23.06
CA SER A 56 -5.32 19.44 24.32
C SER A 56 -5.69 18.66 25.59
N ALA A 57 -5.98 17.35 25.50
CA ALA A 57 -6.55 16.58 26.62
C ALA A 57 -5.69 16.62 27.91
N PHE A 58 -4.38 16.69 27.75
CA PHE A 58 -3.38 16.67 28.82
C PHE A 58 -2.51 17.92 28.86
N GLU A 59 -2.82 18.95 28.08
CA GLU A 59 -2.02 20.18 28.04
C GLU A 59 -1.88 20.79 29.45
N GLY A 60 -0.63 21.10 29.83
CA GLY A 60 -0.29 21.63 31.16
C GLY A 60 -0.25 20.60 32.29
N TRP A 61 -0.34 19.29 31.98
CA TRP A 61 -0.19 18.22 32.96
C TRP A 61 1.26 17.76 33.05
N MET A 62 1.61 17.14 34.18
CA MET A 62 2.87 16.41 34.36
C MET A 62 2.56 14.93 34.43
N LEU A 63 2.95 14.18 33.41
CA LEU A 63 2.63 12.77 33.25
C LEU A 63 3.88 11.92 33.46
N ASN A 64 3.75 10.86 34.27
CA ASN A 64 4.77 9.82 34.37
C ASN A 64 4.56 8.71 33.32
N LYS A 65 3.33 8.54 32.85
CA LYS A 65 2.94 7.59 31.82
C LYS A 65 1.76 8.15 31.04
N TRP A 66 1.83 8.05 29.72
CA TRP A 66 0.70 8.29 28.84
C TRP A 66 0.34 7.01 28.12
N VAL A 67 -0.94 6.68 28.08
CA VAL A 67 -1.46 5.50 27.39
C VAL A 67 -2.51 5.95 26.39
N CYS A 68 -2.27 5.70 25.11
CA CYS A 68 -3.21 5.91 24.02
C CYS A 68 -3.66 4.55 23.50
N ASP A 69 -4.89 4.18 23.84
CA ASP A 69 -5.56 2.98 23.35
C ASP A 69 -6.23 3.26 21.99
N GLU A 70 -6.38 2.22 21.17
CA GLU A 70 -6.83 2.28 19.78
C GLU A 70 -6.15 3.41 18.98
N ALA A 71 -4.81 3.50 19.06
CA ALA A 71 -4.04 4.56 18.41
C ALA A 71 -4.29 4.67 16.90
N GLY A 72 -4.51 3.55 16.19
CA GLY A 72 -4.81 3.57 14.75
C GLY A 72 -6.22 4.03 14.39
N LYS A 73 -7.07 4.37 15.37
CA LYS A 73 -8.35 5.05 15.13
C LYS A 73 -8.32 6.54 15.49
N GLN A 74 -7.15 7.05 15.86
CA GLN A 74 -6.99 8.45 16.24
C GLN A 74 -6.55 9.28 15.04
N ILE A 75 -7.50 9.98 14.41
CA ILE A 75 -7.28 10.80 13.22
C ILE A 75 -6.15 11.82 13.41
N LEU A 76 -6.07 12.43 14.60
CA LEU A 76 -5.07 13.46 14.94
C LEU A 76 -3.95 12.92 15.85
N LEU A 77 -3.61 11.63 15.74
CA LEU A 77 -2.61 11.00 16.62
C LEU A 77 -1.26 11.76 16.68
N PRO A 78 -0.63 12.16 15.56
CA PRO A 78 0.65 12.86 15.61
C PRO A 78 0.54 14.23 16.28
N GLN A 79 -0.61 14.90 16.10
CA GLN A 79 -0.86 16.18 16.75
C GLN A 79 -1.11 16.01 18.25
N MET A 80 -1.87 14.99 18.66
CA MET A 80 -2.02 14.63 20.08
C MET A 80 -0.68 14.28 20.73
N TRP A 81 0.18 13.55 20.00
CA TRP A 81 1.54 13.26 20.43
C TRP A 81 2.32 14.56 20.70
N SER A 82 2.32 15.50 19.76
CA SER A 82 3.08 16.76 19.90
C SER A 82 2.72 17.54 21.17
N TYR A 83 1.44 17.59 21.56
CA TYR A 83 1.01 18.29 22.78
C TYR A 83 1.29 17.48 24.05
N THR A 84 1.23 16.15 23.95
CA THR A 84 1.42 15.27 25.11
C THR A 84 2.88 14.99 25.40
N GLU A 85 3.75 15.11 24.39
CA GLU A 85 5.20 14.94 24.54
C GLU A 85 5.75 15.89 25.59
N ASP A 86 5.42 17.18 25.53
CA ASP A 86 5.86 18.18 26.50
C ASP A 86 5.46 17.82 27.94
N CYS A 87 4.31 17.17 28.11
CA CYS A 87 3.80 16.72 29.42
C CYS A 87 4.60 15.53 29.99
N LEU A 88 5.43 14.87 29.17
CA LEU A 88 6.29 13.74 29.52
C LEU A 88 7.77 14.14 29.64
N MET A 89 8.11 15.38 29.30
CA MET A 89 9.48 15.89 29.33
C MET A 89 9.85 16.40 30.71
N GLN A 90 11.10 16.16 31.09
CA GLN A 90 11.80 16.83 32.17
C GLN A 90 12.97 17.57 31.54
N GLU A 91 12.87 18.90 31.49
CA GLU A 91 13.84 19.75 30.79
C GLU A 91 13.98 19.36 29.31
N THR A 92 15.10 18.73 28.94
CA THR A 92 15.40 18.33 27.55
C THR A 92 15.30 16.82 27.31
N GLU A 93 14.95 16.05 28.34
CA GLU A 93 14.86 14.59 28.29
C GLU A 93 13.44 14.09 28.59
N ARG A 94 13.05 12.99 27.94
CA ARG A 94 11.74 12.39 28.18
C ARG A 94 11.81 11.49 29.41
N ALA A 95 11.19 11.91 30.51
CA ALA A 95 11.12 11.16 31.77
C ALA A 95 9.88 10.25 31.85
N GLY A 96 8.77 10.68 31.24
CA GLY A 96 7.53 9.92 31.19
C GLY A 96 7.52 8.84 30.11
N MET A 97 6.83 7.74 30.36
CA MET A 97 6.72 6.63 29.39
C MET A 97 5.44 6.73 28.56
N PRO A 98 5.52 6.99 27.25
CA PRO A 98 4.38 6.84 26.35
C PRO A 98 4.15 5.37 25.97
N VAL A 99 2.89 4.97 25.89
CA VAL A 99 2.45 3.67 25.35
C VAL A 99 1.32 3.94 24.37
N LEU A 100 1.62 3.87 23.09
CA LEU A 100 0.63 3.98 22.01
C LEU A 100 0.41 2.58 21.44
N PHE A 101 -0.81 2.09 21.51
CA PHE A 101 -1.12 0.75 21.03
C PHE A 101 -2.53 0.68 20.47
N GLY A 102 -2.77 -0.33 19.64
CA GLY A 102 -4.03 -0.55 18.96
C GLY A 102 -3.82 -1.30 17.66
N THR A 103 -4.92 -1.55 16.97
CA THR A 103 -4.88 -1.98 15.57
C THR A 103 -4.44 -0.81 14.70
N SER A 104 -3.83 -1.10 13.54
CA SER A 104 -3.42 -0.12 12.53
C SER A 104 -4.55 0.80 12.02
N GLY A 105 -5.80 0.32 12.02
CA GLY A 105 -6.96 1.10 11.57
C GLY A 105 -7.04 1.25 10.06
N ASP A 106 -7.94 2.11 9.57
CA ASP A 106 -8.09 2.36 8.14
C ASP A 106 -7.17 3.53 7.76
N ILE A 107 -6.02 3.25 7.11
CA ILE A 107 -5.05 4.29 6.71
C ILE A 107 -5.71 5.43 5.92
N GLY A 108 -6.79 5.15 5.16
CA GLY A 108 -7.50 6.15 4.37
C GLY A 108 -8.39 7.08 5.22
N LYS A 109 -8.52 6.83 6.52
CA LYS A 109 -9.38 7.61 7.43
C LYS A 109 -8.66 8.02 8.71
N ASP A 110 -8.25 7.04 9.50
CA ASP A 110 -7.80 7.23 10.88
C ASP A 110 -6.46 6.55 11.20
N GLY A 111 -6.07 5.54 10.41
CA GLY A 111 -4.84 4.76 10.62
C GLY A 111 -3.55 5.42 10.13
N ALA A 112 -3.63 6.47 9.31
CA ALA A 112 -2.45 7.13 8.73
C ALA A 112 -1.50 7.65 9.82
N GLY A 113 -2.04 8.19 10.91
CA GLY A 113 -1.24 8.73 12.00
C GLY A 113 -0.40 7.67 12.71
N LEU A 114 -0.95 6.48 12.95
CA LEU A 114 -0.21 5.39 13.58
C LEU A 114 0.87 4.83 12.64
N LYS A 115 0.58 4.72 11.34
CA LYS A 115 1.58 4.29 10.34
C LYS A 115 2.74 5.28 10.25
N ASP A 116 2.44 6.58 10.19
CA ASP A 116 3.48 7.62 10.20
C ASP A 116 4.38 7.51 11.44
N MET A 117 3.79 7.41 12.63
CA MET A 117 4.55 7.24 13.87
C MET A 117 5.34 5.93 13.95
N TRP A 118 4.83 4.88 13.30
CA TRP A 118 5.54 3.61 13.18
C TRP A 118 6.78 3.74 12.28
N ASP A 119 6.59 4.23 11.05
CA ASP A 119 7.66 4.36 10.05
C ASP A 119 8.73 5.36 10.54
N ASN A 120 8.30 6.45 11.18
CA ASN A 120 9.16 7.51 11.70
C ASN A 120 9.46 7.38 13.21
N SER A 121 9.40 6.17 13.76
CA SER A 121 9.55 5.92 15.21
C SER A 121 10.79 6.52 15.86
N ASP A 122 11.91 6.62 15.14
CA ASP A 122 13.14 7.25 15.63
C ASP A 122 12.98 8.76 15.85
N ILE A 123 12.22 9.45 15.00
CA ILE A 123 11.91 10.89 15.13
C ILE A 123 11.07 11.11 16.39
N TYR A 124 10.05 10.26 16.59
CA TYR A 124 9.20 10.30 17.78
C TYR A 124 9.88 9.72 19.04
N LYS A 125 11.12 9.20 18.93
CA LYS A 125 11.86 8.50 20.00
C LYS A 125 11.02 7.38 20.64
N LEU A 126 10.32 6.62 19.81
CA LEU A 126 9.49 5.49 20.21
C LEU A 126 10.15 4.17 19.82
N LYS A 127 9.84 3.11 20.56
CA LYS A 127 10.22 1.75 20.20
C LYS A 127 9.02 1.05 19.56
N ARG A 128 9.24 0.47 18.39
CA ARG A 128 8.25 -0.36 17.70
C ARG A 128 8.14 -1.71 18.39
N PHE A 129 6.91 -2.17 18.59
CA PHE A 129 6.62 -3.50 19.09
C PHE A 129 5.41 -4.05 18.36
N PHE A 130 5.59 -5.19 17.68
CA PHE A 130 4.55 -5.82 16.86
C PHE A 130 3.95 -7.02 17.59
N PHE A 131 2.62 -7.03 17.73
CA PHE A 131 1.88 -8.19 18.22
C PHE A 131 1.38 -8.99 17.03
N ALA A 132 2.07 -10.10 16.73
CA ALA A 132 1.62 -11.03 15.71
C ALA A 132 0.34 -11.76 16.17
N ALA A 133 -0.45 -12.22 15.21
CA ALA A 133 -1.77 -12.83 15.39
C ALA A 133 -1.84 -13.98 16.40
N TRP A 134 -0.73 -14.71 16.57
CA TRP A 134 -0.65 -15.84 17.48
C TRP A 134 -0.32 -15.43 18.92
N MET A 135 0.19 -14.22 19.14
CA MET A 135 0.62 -13.75 20.47
C MET A 135 -0.61 -13.46 21.33
N GLY A 136 -0.69 -14.11 22.49
CA GLY A 136 -1.78 -13.97 23.46
C GLY A 136 -3.10 -14.66 23.07
N LEU A 137 -3.18 -15.31 21.90
CA LEU A 137 -4.41 -15.97 21.44
C LEU A 137 -4.67 -17.30 22.17
N GLY A 138 -3.61 -17.99 22.57
CA GLY A 138 -3.69 -19.25 23.31
C GLY A 138 -2.43 -19.46 24.14
N VAL A 139 -2.55 -19.19 25.43
CA VAL A 139 -1.43 -19.29 26.37
C VAL A 139 -1.60 -20.49 27.30
N ASP A 140 -0.47 -21.12 27.63
CA ASP A 140 -0.44 -22.13 28.68
C ASP A 140 -0.66 -21.50 30.08
N LYS A 141 -0.70 -22.35 31.11
CA LYS A 141 -0.85 -21.90 32.51
C LYS A 141 0.29 -21.00 33.03
N TYR A 142 1.39 -20.90 32.30
CA TYR A 142 2.55 -20.07 32.62
C TYR A 142 2.61 -18.79 31.76
N GLY A 143 1.67 -18.62 30.81
CA GLY A 143 1.62 -17.47 29.92
C GLY A 143 2.44 -17.62 28.64
N ASN A 144 2.95 -18.82 28.30
CA ASN A 144 3.67 -19.05 27.05
C ASN A 144 2.69 -19.34 25.91
N ASP A 145 2.93 -18.73 24.75
CA ASP A 145 2.12 -18.95 23.55
C ASP A 145 2.32 -20.34 22.95
N ASN A 146 1.21 -21.01 22.60
CA ASN A 146 1.25 -22.21 21.75
C ASN A 146 1.43 -21.83 20.28
N ARG A 147 2.60 -21.26 19.97
CA ARG A 147 2.89 -20.58 18.70
C ARG A 147 2.54 -21.40 17.47
N GLU A 148 2.94 -22.67 17.42
CA GLU A 148 2.76 -23.49 16.21
C GLU A 148 1.28 -23.78 15.92
N GLU A 149 0.52 -24.18 16.94
CA GLU A 149 -0.91 -24.46 16.78
C GLU A 149 -1.70 -23.20 16.40
N LEU A 150 -1.35 -22.06 16.99
CA LEU A 150 -2.02 -20.80 16.71
C LEU A 150 -1.69 -20.27 15.32
N ILE A 151 -0.44 -20.39 14.86
CA ILE A 151 -0.09 -20.07 13.47
C ILE A 151 -0.86 -20.97 12.50
N ARG A 152 -0.93 -22.28 12.76
CA ARG A 152 -1.72 -23.21 11.95
C ARG A 152 -3.20 -22.80 11.90
N TRP A 153 -3.76 -22.39 13.04
CA TRP A 153 -5.13 -21.88 13.09
C TRP A 153 -5.30 -20.62 12.25
N VAL A 154 -4.41 -19.63 12.36
CA VAL A 154 -4.44 -18.40 11.56
C VAL A 154 -4.41 -18.72 10.06
N VAL A 155 -3.47 -19.56 9.61
CA VAL A 155 -3.34 -19.96 8.21
C VAL A 155 -4.59 -20.70 7.72
N TYR A 156 -5.14 -21.61 8.51
CA TYR A 156 -6.38 -22.31 8.18
C TYR A 156 -7.57 -21.35 8.07
N GLN A 157 -7.71 -20.41 9.01
CA GLN A 157 -8.75 -19.39 8.98
C GLN A 157 -8.63 -18.45 7.77
N ARG A 158 -7.39 -18.15 7.32
CA ARG A 158 -7.14 -17.39 6.08
C ARG A 158 -7.61 -18.18 4.86
N HIS A 159 -7.29 -19.47 4.78
CA HIS A 159 -7.72 -20.32 3.67
C HIS A 159 -9.25 -20.36 3.52
N LEU A 160 -9.98 -20.54 4.63
CA LEU A 160 -11.44 -20.54 4.63
C LEU A 160 -12.05 -19.20 4.22
N ARG A 161 -11.40 -18.08 4.54
CA ARG A 161 -11.90 -16.73 4.27
C ARG A 161 -11.48 -16.17 2.93
N LYS A 162 -10.59 -16.86 2.21
CA LYS A 162 -10.10 -16.42 0.90
C LYS A 162 -11.21 -16.32 -0.15
N SER A 163 -12.30 -17.08 0.02
CA SER A 163 -13.48 -17.01 -0.84
C SER A 163 -14.48 -15.92 -0.45
N LEU A 164 -14.24 -15.17 0.64
CA LEU A 164 -15.08 -14.05 1.03
C LEU A 164 -14.77 -12.82 0.19
N ASP A 165 -15.64 -11.82 0.31
CA ASP A 165 -15.39 -10.47 -0.21
C ASP A 165 -14.00 -9.95 0.19
N GLY A 166 -13.32 -9.29 -0.76
CA GLY A 166 -11.92 -8.87 -0.60
C GLY A 166 -11.70 -7.98 0.62
N LYS A 167 -12.70 -7.16 0.99
CA LYS A 167 -12.65 -6.33 2.19
C LYS A 167 -12.71 -7.15 3.47
N LEU A 168 -13.61 -8.13 3.54
CA LEU A 168 -13.73 -9.02 4.71
C LEU A 168 -12.47 -9.87 4.91
N TYR A 169 -11.81 -10.27 3.82
CA TYR A 169 -10.53 -10.97 3.89
C TYR A 169 -9.41 -10.06 4.39
N ALA A 170 -9.29 -8.84 3.88
CA ALA A 170 -8.29 -7.88 4.35
C ALA A 170 -8.51 -7.46 5.81
N ASP A 171 -9.77 -7.23 6.22
CA ASP A 171 -10.11 -6.96 7.63
C ASP A 171 -9.65 -8.11 8.55
N PHE A 172 -9.72 -9.36 8.06
CA PHE A 172 -9.20 -10.50 8.80
C PHE A 172 -7.67 -10.50 8.89
N LEU A 173 -6.96 -10.20 7.79
CA LEU A 173 -5.50 -10.09 7.79
C LEU A 173 -5.02 -9.01 8.75
N GLN A 174 -5.67 -7.84 8.75
CA GLN A 174 -5.34 -6.73 9.63
C GLN A 174 -5.61 -7.05 11.12
N ARG A 175 -6.66 -7.82 11.43
CA ARG A 175 -6.97 -8.27 12.80
C ARG A 175 -6.06 -9.39 13.28
N TYR A 176 -5.61 -10.25 12.36
CA TYR A 176 -4.71 -11.37 12.63
C TYR A 176 -3.48 -11.30 11.72
N PRO A 177 -2.63 -10.27 11.88
CA PRO A 177 -1.44 -10.08 11.05
C PRO A 177 -0.31 -10.99 11.54
N LEU A 178 0.36 -11.67 10.62
CA LEU A 178 1.58 -12.43 10.89
C LEU A 178 2.83 -11.58 10.63
N THR A 179 2.70 -10.55 9.79
CA THR A 179 3.76 -9.58 9.50
C THR A 179 3.27 -8.15 9.73
N ILE A 180 4.22 -7.20 9.76
CA ILE A 180 3.92 -5.78 9.95
C ILE A 180 3.16 -5.24 8.73
N GLU A 181 3.55 -5.71 7.54
CA GLU A 181 2.96 -5.31 6.26
C GLU A 181 1.48 -5.65 6.26
N GLU A 182 1.10 -6.88 6.63
CA GLU A 182 -0.29 -7.31 6.75
C GLU A 182 -1.09 -6.49 7.79
N ALA A 183 -0.42 -6.01 8.84
CA ALA A 183 -1.07 -5.12 9.80
C ALA A 183 -1.43 -3.78 9.16
N PHE A 184 -0.54 -3.21 8.34
CA PHE A 184 -0.81 -1.94 7.64
C PHE A 184 -1.45 -2.12 6.25
N GLU A 185 -1.73 -3.36 5.83
CA GLU A 185 -2.32 -3.65 4.53
C GLU A 185 -3.80 -3.27 4.50
N GLN A 186 -4.22 -2.61 3.43
CA GLN A 186 -5.61 -2.29 3.17
C GLN A 186 -6.14 -3.12 2.01
N ALA A 187 -7.40 -3.54 2.09
CA ALA A 187 -8.20 -3.75 0.89
C ALA A 187 -8.45 -2.37 0.27
N SER A 188 -7.54 -1.90 -0.58
CA SER A 188 -7.81 -0.71 -1.37
C SER A 188 -9.04 -0.97 -2.24
N THR A 189 -10.14 -0.27 -1.98
CA THR A 189 -11.32 -0.23 -2.87
C THR A 189 -11.04 0.51 -4.19
N GLY A 190 -9.81 0.97 -4.42
CA GLY A 190 -9.44 1.82 -5.56
C GLY A 190 -8.09 1.47 -6.19
N GLY A 191 -7.72 0.18 -6.23
CA GLY A 191 -6.58 -0.30 -7.00
C GLY A 191 -7.04 -1.10 -8.21
N VAL A 192 -6.45 -0.86 -9.38
CA VAL A 192 -6.67 -1.72 -10.55
C VAL A 192 -5.91 -3.03 -10.31
N GLY A 193 -6.65 -4.11 -10.05
CA GLY A 193 -6.09 -5.46 -9.98
C GLY A 193 -6.15 -6.12 -8.60
N ASP A 194 -5.76 -7.40 -8.58
CA ASP A 194 -5.80 -8.27 -7.41
C ASP A 194 -4.53 -8.06 -6.56
N LEU A 195 -4.68 -7.39 -5.42
CA LEU A 195 -3.57 -7.04 -4.51
C LEU A 195 -2.74 -8.25 -4.08
N VAL A 196 -3.37 -9.40 -3.86
CA VAL A 196 -2.68 -10.63 -3.45
C VAL A 196 -1.75 -11.10 -4.56
N LYS A 197 -2.17 -10.98 -5.84
CA LYS A 197 -1.31 -11.32 -6.98
C LYS A 197 -0.19 -10.29 -7.14
N ILE A 198 -0.48 -9.01 -6.94
CA ILE A 198 0.51 -7.92 -7.03
C ILE A 198 1.60 -8.11 -5.98
N HIS A 199 1.25 -8.33 -4.72
CA HIS A 199 2.24 -8.56 -3.65
C HIS A 199 3.06 -9.82 -3.88
N ARG A 200 2.43 -10.93 -4.27
CA ARG A 200 3.19 -12.15 -4.63
C ARG A 200 4.18 -11.88 -5.77
N GLN A 201 3.78 -11.09 -6.77
CA GLN A 201 4.67 -10.71 -7.85
C GLN A 201 5.82 -9.81 -7.34
N LEU A 202 5.53 -8.89 -6.43
CA LEU A 202 6.54 -8.02 -5.80
C LEU A 202 7.58 -8.83 -5.00
N ASP A 203 7.13 -9.80 -4.20
CA ASP A 203 8.00 -10.71 -3.45
C ASP A 203 8.92 -11.47 -4.42
N SER A 204 8.34 -12.05 -5.48
CA SER A 204 9.10 -12.75 -6.51
C SER A 204 10.14 -11.86 -7.22
N LEU A 205 9.80 -10.59 -7.50
CA LEU A 205 10.73 -9.63 -8.10
C LEU A 205 11.81 -9.16 -7.12
N THR A 206 11.55 -9.22 -5.82
CA THR A 206 12.52 -8.87 -4.78
C THR A 206 13.57 -9.99 -4.62
N GLU A 207 13.12 -11.25 -4.66
CA GLU A 207 14.01 -12.41 -4.64
C GLU A 207 14.81 -12.56 -5.94
N GLU A 208 14.14 -12.35 -7.08
CA GLU A 208 14.73 -12.48 -8.42
C GLU A 208 14.48 -11.20 -9.24
N PRO A 209 15.33 -10.17 -9.12
CA PRO A 209 15.15 -8.92 -9.84
C PRO A 209 15.27 -9.14 -11.35
N VAL A 210 14.31 -8.59 -12.10
CA VAL A 210 14.32 -8.66 -13.56
C VAL A 210 15.43 -7.77 -14.09
N ARG A 211 16.25 -8.32 -14.99
CA ARG A 211 17.29 -7.55 -15.67
C ARG A 211 16.67 -6.63 -16.71
N ALA A 212 16.69 -5.33 -16.45
CA ALA A 212 16.33 -4.28 -17.41
C ALA A 212 17.57 -3.85 -18.22
N ILE A 213 17.41 -3.70 -19.54
CA ILE A 213 18.44 -3.15 -20.43
C ILE A 213 17.87 -1.91 -21.11
N HIS A 214 18.40 -0.75 -20.75
CA HIS A 214 18.01 0.54 -21.31
C HIS A 214 18.74 0.80 -22.63
N GLY A 215 18.09 1.53 -23.54
CA GLY A 215 18.69 1.91 -24.82
C GLY A 215 17.73 2.62 -25.76
N LYS A 216 18.07 2.60 -27.05
CA LYS A 216 17.22 3.08 -28.16
C LYS A 216 17.36 2.17 -29.38
N PHE A 217 16.33 2.10 -30.20
CA PHE A 217 16.42 1.43 -31.49
C PHE A 217 17.00 2.33 -32.56
N ALA A 218 17.73 1.72 -33.49
CA ALA A 218 18.25 2.35 -34.68
C ALA A 218 18.19 1.38 -35.86
N ILE A 219 18.17 1.91 -37.08
CA ILE A 219 18.36 1.12 -38.30
C ILE A 219 19.87 1.08 -38.61
N ASN A 220 20.40 -0.11 -38.86
CA ASN A 220 21.78 -0.28 -39.31
C ASN A 220 21.88 -0.14 -40.84
N THR A 221 23.09 -0.08 -41.40
CA THR A 221 23.34 0.10 -42.84
C THR A 221 22.68 -0.93 -43.76
N ASN A 222 22.27 -2.08 -43.21
CA ASN A 222 21.62 -3.17 -43.96
C ASN A 222 20.09 -3.15 -43.80
N ASP A 223 19.49 -2.02 -43.42
CA ASP A 223 18.06 -1.86 -43.13
C ASP A 223 17.52 -2.79 -42.02
N THR A 224 18.41 -3.33 -41.20
CA THR A 224 18.06 -4.17 -40.04
C THR A 224 17.93 -3.31 -38.79
N VAL A 225 16.84 -3.48 -38.06
CA VAL A 225 16.65 -2.84 -36.76
C VAL A 225 17.59 -3.44 -35.73
N VAL A 226 18.32 -2.59 -35.01
CA VAL A 226 19.21 -2.96 -33.91
C VAL A 226 18.86 -2.16 -32.66
N PHE A 227 19.06 -2.79 -31.51
CA PHE A 227 18.97 -2.12 -30.21
C PHE A 227 20.36 -1.65 -29.78
N LYS A 228 20.50 -0.38 -29.43
CA LYS A 228 21.75 0.22 -28.93
C LYS A 228 21.59 0.49 -27.43
N PRO A 229 22.26 -0.28 -26.56
CA PRO A 229 22.21 -0.06 -25.12
C PRO A 229 22.73 1.34 -24.75
N ASN A 230 21.99 2.01 -23.86
CA ASN A 230 22.33 3.31 -23.27
C ASN A 230 21.55 3.46 -21.97
N GLU A 231 22.20 3.83 -20.87
CA GLU A 231 21.55 3.95 -19.56
C GLU A 231 20.43 5.00 -19.54
N ASP A 232 20.60 6.10 -20.29
CA ASP A 232 19.58 7.14 -20.48
C ASP A 232 18.54 6.80 -21.57
N GLY A 233 18.41 5.52 -21.90
CA GLY A 233 17.53 5.04 -22.94
C GLY A 233 16.10 4.82 -22.45
N ASN A 234 15.14 5.39 -23.17
CA ASN A 234 13.70 5.28 -22.87
C ASN A 234 13.08 3.95 -23.31
N CYS A 235 13.85 3.15 -24.07
CA CYS A 235 13.47 1.79 -24.45
C CYS A 235 14.08 0.79 -23.47
N ILE A 236 13.24 -0.01 -22.83
CA ILE A 236 13.63 -0.97 -21.80
C ILE A 236 13.36 -2.38 -22.31
N ILE A 237 14.41 -3.19 -22.47
CA ILE A 237 14.30 -4.62 -22.79
C ILE A 237 14.44 -5.45 -21.52
N TYR A 238 13.44 -6.28 -21.24
CA TYR A 238 13.48 -7.31 -20.20
C TYR A 238 13.85 -8.68 -20.77
N GLU A 239 13.45 -8.97 -22.02
CA GLU A 239 13.77 -10.22 -22.71
C GLU A 239 13.93 -9.98 -24.22
N TYR A 240 15.08 -10.34 -24.80
CA TYR A 240 15.28 -10.27 -26.25
C TYR A 240 14.33 -11.19 -27.03
N PRO A 241 13.94 -10.82 -28.27
CA PRO A 241 13.03 -11.62 -29.07
C PRO A 241 13.62 -13.00 -29.39
N LYS A 242 12.82 -14.05 -29.19
CA LYS A 242 13.16 -15.41 -29.58
C LYS A 242 13.05 -15.52 -31.11
N LYS A 243 14.17 -15.76 -31.78
CA LYS A 243 14.23 -15.91 -33.24
C LYS A 243 13.41 -17.11 -33.70
N GLY A 244 12.69 -16.97 -34.81
CA GLY A 244 11.91 -18.05 -35.41
C GLY A 244 10.56 -18.34 -34.74
N LEU A 245 10.17 -17.57 -33.72
CA LEU A 245 8.86 -17.66 -33.08
C LEU A 245 7.99 -16.49 -33.52
N ASP A 246 7.19 -16.72 -34.55
CA ASP A 246 6.24 -15.72 -35.04
C ASP A 246 4.97 -15.71 -34.18
N ARG A 247 4.33 -14.54 -34.10
CA ARG A 247 3.01 -14.36 -33.46
C ARG A 247 2.97 -14.73 -31.97
N ILE A 248 4.10 -14.78 -31.26
CA ILE A 248 4.13 -14.96 -29.79
C ILE A 248 4.11 -13.63 -29.03
N TYR A 249 4.38 -12.52 -29.71
CA TYR A 249 4.36 -11.17 -29.13
C TYR A 249 3.09 -10.40 -29.49
N VAL A 250 2.62 -9.57 -28.57
CA VAL A 250 1.54 -8.60 -28.77
C VAL A 250 1.90 -7.29 -28.08
N ALA A 251 1.52 -6.16 -28.68
CA ALA A 251 1.82 -4.86 -28.12
C ALA A 251 0.57 -4.04 -27.85
N GLY A 252 0.66 -3.13 -26.89
CA GLY A 252 -0.32 -2.09 -26.62
C GLY A 252 0.39 -0.75 -26.43
N ALA A 253 -0.25 0.33 -26.87
CA ALA A 253 0.25 1.69 -26.69
C ALA A 253 -0.81 2.58 -26.09
N ASP A 254 -0.35 3.59 -25.36
CA ASP A 254 -1.08 4.80 -25.03
C ASP A 254 -0.57 5.96 -25.90
N PRO A 255 -1.17 6.20 -27.08
CA PRO A 255 -0.75 7.27 -27.97
C PRO A 255 -1.34 8.64 -27.58
N ALA A 256 -0.60 9.70 -27.91
CA ALA A 256 -1.08 11.08 -27.89
C ALA A 256 -1.23 11.63 -29.31
N ASP A 257 -1.99 12.72 -29.50
CA ASP A 257 -2.15 13.41 -30.79
C ASP A 257 -1.45 14.77 -30.85
N HIS A 258 -1.21 15.40 -29.70
CA HIS A 258 -0.69 16.76 -29.61
C HIS A 258 0.71 16.75 -28.98
N ASP A 259 1.63 17.49 -29.59
CA ASP A 259 2.97 17.70 -29.06
C ASP A 259 2.94 18.61 -27.81
N ASP A 260 1.93 19.48 -27.71
CA ASP A 260 1.73 20.33 -26.54
C ASP A 260 1.38 19.49 -25.30
N VAL A 261 2.18 19.67 -24.26
CA VAL A 261 2.08 18.93 -23.00
C VAL A 261 1.57 19.89 -21.91
N ALA A 262 0.43 19.57 -21.31
CA ALA A 262 -0.05 20.31 -20.16
C ALA A 262 0.89 20.10 -18.96
N PRO A 263 1.09 21.11 -18.08
CA PRO A 263 1.85 20.93 -16.85
C PRO A 263 1.28 19.75 -16.03
N GLY A 264 2.13 18.76 -15.72
CA GLY A 264 1.74 17.56 -14.97
C GLY A 264 1.12 16.43 -15.81
N ALA A 265 1.18 16.50 -17.15
CA ALA A 265 0.78 15.37 -17.99
C ALA A 265 1.73 14.17 -17.80
N SER A 266 1.19 12.96 -17.93
CA SER A 266 1.95 11.72 -17.85
C SER A 266 2.81 11.45 -19.09
N ASP A 267 3.82 10.62 -18.88
CA ASP A 267 4.62 10.03 -19.96
C ASP A 267 3.77 9.10 -20.85
N LEU A 268 4.23 8.90 -22.07
CA LEU A 268 3.62 7.95 -23.01
C LEU A 268 4.17 6.56 -22.74
N GLY A 269 3.29 5.57 -22.77
CA GLY A 269 3.63 4.17 -22.50
C GLY A 269 3.40 3.26 -23.70
N VAL A 270 4.37 2.41 -24.00
CA VAL A 270 4.17 1.21 -24.84
C VAL A 270 4.72 0.00 -24.12
N TYR A 271 4.02 -1.13 -24.25
CA TYR A 271 4.55 -2.42 -23.84
C TYR A 271 4.47 -3.43 -24.99
N ILE A 272 5.39 -4.39 -24.98
CA ILE A 272 5.28 -5.63 -25.73
C ILE A 272 5.24 -6.77 -24.72
N MET A 273 4.20 -7.58 -24.81
CA MET A 273 3.99 -8.76 -23.99
C MET A 273 4.22 -10.02 -24.83
N ARG A 274 4.96 -10.97 -24.26
CA ARG A 274 5.01 -12.34 -24.76
C ARG A 274 3.78 -13.09 -24.24
N LYS A 275 3.05 -13.71 -25.16
CA LYS A 275 1.90 -14.57 -24.84
C LYS A 275 2.38 -15.91 -24.27
N GLU A 276 1.45 -16.64 -23.68
CA GLU A 276 1.67 -18.01 -23.25
C GLU A 276 2.19 -18.86 -24.43
N TYR A 277 3.28 -19.59 -24.18
CA TYR A 277 3.90 -20.47 -25.16
C TYR A 277 4.55 -21.66 -24.46
N GLY A 278 3.95 -22.85 -24.61
CA GLY A 278 4.40 -24.03 -23.85
C GLY A 278 4.13 -23.86 -22.36
N THR A 279 5.15 -23.97 -21.52
CA THR A 279 5.07 -23.77 -20.06
C THR A 279 5.37 -22.34 -19.62
N ASP A 280 5.70 -21.46 -20.57
CA ASP A 280 6.03 -20.07 -20.28
C ASP A 280 4.77 -19.24 -20.01
N VAL A 281 4.73 -18.57 -18.86
CA VAL A 281 3.66 -17.61 -18.52
C VAL A 281 3.78 -16.30 -19.31
N PRO A 282 2.66 -15.61 -19.59
CA PRO A 282 2.68 -14.29 -20.20
C PRO A 282 3.47 -13.28 -19.37
N ARG A 283 4.31 -12.48 -20.03
CA ARG A 283 5.10 -11.42 -19.36
C ARG A 283 5.44 -10.28 -20.30
N ILE A 284 5.61 -9.09 -19.73
CA ILE A 284 6.15 -7.94 -20.46
C ILE A 284 7.62 -8.23 -20.78
N VAL A 285 8.00 -8.04 -22.04
CA VAL A 285 9.37 -8.27 -22.52
C VAL A 285 10.05 -6.97 -22.95
N PHE A 286 9.26 -5.94 -23.20
CA PHE A 286 9.73 -4.62 -23.59
C PHE A 286 8.76 -3.55 -23.13
N GLU A 287 9.32 -2.39 -22.80
CA GLU A 287 8.60 -1.19 -22.43
C GLU A 287 9.26 0.06 -23.03
N TYR A 288 8.44 1.05 -23.35
CA TYR A 288 8.86 2.42 -23.63
C TYR A 288 8.11 3.34 -22.69
N VAL A 289 8.82 4.21 -21.96
CA VAL A 289 8.23 5.27 -21.14
C VAL A 289 9.02 6.55 -21.35
N ASP A 290 8.39 7.55 -21.96
CA ASP A 290 8.93 8.91 -22.11
C ASP A 290 7.87 9.85 -22.70
N ARG A 291 8.08 11.16 -22.55
CA ARG A 291 7.33 12.21 -23.24
C ARG A 291 8.28 13.06 -24.09
N PRO A 292 8.65 12.61 -25.30
CA PRO A 292 9.51 13.39 -26.16
C PRO A 292 8.81 14.67 -26.61
N ARG A 293 9.61 15.69 -26.94
CA ARG A 293 9.13 16.97 -27.46
C ARG A 293 8.29 16.81 -28.73
N TYR A 294 8.65 15.85 -29.58
CA TYR A 294 7.94 15.54 -30.81
C TYR A 294 7.43 14.11 -30.77
N LEU A 295 6.13 13.92 -30.97
CA LEU A 295 5.49 12.60 -30.96
C LEU A 295 6.02 11.66 -32.05
N VAL A 296 6.58 12.21 -33.12
CA VAL A 296 7.21 11.42 -34.19
C VAL A 296 8.38 10.60 -33.65
N ASP A 297 9.19 11.15 -32.74
CA ASP A 297 10.32 10.42 -32.13
C ASP A 297 9.84 9.20 -31.35
N TYR A 298 8.70 9.35 -30.64
CA TYR A 298 8.02 8.27 -29.95
C TYR A 298 7.53 7.21 -30.94
N TYR A 299 6.78 7.60 -31.99
CA TYR A 299 6.23 6.64 -32.94
C TYR A 299 7.31 5.85 -33.68
N GLU A 300 8.42 6.50 -34.05
CA GLU A 300 9.56 5.84 -34.71
C GLU A 300 10.16 4.76 -33.80
N GLN A 301 10.41 5.05 -32.52
CA GLN A 301 10.91 4.04 -31.58
C GLN A 301 9.92 2.87 -31.43
N VAL A 302 8.62 3.14 -31.44
CA VAL A 302 7.59 2.08 -31.38
C VAL A 302 7.61 1.22 -32.64
N VAL A 303 7.66 1.81 -33.84
CA VAL A 303 7.75 1.05 -35.11
C VAL A 303 8.97 0.13 -35.10
N LEU A 304 10.13 0.66 -34.72
CA LEU A 304 11.37 -0.12 -34.65
C LEU A 304 11.27 -1.24 -33.62
N ALA A 305 10.70 -0.98 -32.44
CA ALA A 305 10.47 -2.02 -31.43
C ALA A 305 9.60 -3.16 -31.99
N LEU A 306 8.49 -2.83 -32.67
CA LEU A 306 7.60 -3.85 -33.25
C LEU A 306 8.29 -4.69 -34.31
N MET A 307 9.12 -4.07 -35.16
CA MET A 307 9.94 -4.78 -36.15
C MET A 307 10.97 -5.70 -35.47
N PHE A 308 11.64 -5.21 -34.43
CA PHE A 308 12.62 -5.96 -33.65
C PHE A 308 12.00 -7.20 -33.00
N TYR A 309 10.77 -7.09 -32.47
CA TYR A 309 10.01 -8.21 -31.89
C TYR A 309 9.21 -9.00 -32.93
N ASN A 310 9.88 -9.48 -33.98
CA ASN A 310 9.32 -10.35 -35.02
C ASN A 310 8.07 -9.77 -35.73
N ASN A 311 8.10 -8.48 -36.09
CA ASN A 311 6.95 -7.78 -36.69
C ASN A 311 5.66 -7.92 -35.85
N CYS A 312 5.81 -7.76 -34.54
CA CYS A 312 4.70 -7.79 -33.58
C CYS A 312 3.62 -6.77 -33.96
N LYS A 313 2.35 -7.13 -33.71
CA LYS A 313 1.22 -6.23 -33.96
C LYS A 313 0.83 -5.46 -32.71
N ILE A 314 0.56 -4.18 -32.88
CA ILE A 314 0.16 -3.26 -31.81
C ILE A 314 -1.33 -2.93 -31.88
N LEU A 315 -1.99 -3.01 -30.72
CA LEU A 315 -3.33 -2.48 -30.55
C LEU A 315 -3.23 -1.04 -30.05
N VAL A 316 -3.90 -0.12 -30.74
CA VAL A 316 -3.89 1.32 -30.44
C VAL A 316 -5.31 1.81 -30.24
N GLU A 317 -5.46 2.90 -29.48
CA GLU A 317 -6.72 3.61 -29.39
C GLU A 317 -7.02 4.32 -30.72
N ARG A 318 -8.22 4.13 -31.25
CA ARG A 318 -8.56 4.57 -32.61
C ARG A 318 -8.80 6.08 -32.72
N ASN A 319 -9.26 6.73 -31.66
CA ASN A 319 -9.42 8.19 -31.61
C ASN A 319 -8.08 8.94 -31.66
N ARG A 320 -6.95 8.25 -31.42
CA ARG A 320 -5.59 8.77 -31.53
C ARG A 320 -5.05 8.57 -32.95
N TYR A 321 -5.54 9.39 -33.87
CA TYR A 321 -5.31 9.21 -35.30
C TYR A 321 -3.85 9.40 -35.70
N ARG A 322 -3.08 10.25 -35.00
CA ARG A 322 -1.73 10.64 -35.45
C ARG A 322 -0.74 9.48 -35.49
N MET A 323 -0.82 8.55 -34.53
CA MET A 323 -0.01 7.33 -34.54
C MET A 323 -0.40 6.42 -35.71
N ILE A 324 -1.69 6.27 -35.98
CA ILE A 324 -2.19 5.45 -37.10
C ILE A 324 -1.72 6.03 -38.42
N GLU A 325 -1.87 7.35 -38.60
CA GLU A 325 -1.42 8.07 -39.79
C GLU A 325 0.08 7.92 -40.01
N HIS A 326 0.90 8.07 -38.97
CA HIS A 326 2.34 7.86 -39.06
C HIS A 326 2.68 6.44 -39.54
N PHE A 327 2.01 5.40 -39.02
CA PHE A 327 2.22 4.02 -39.48
C PHE A 327 1.79 3.82 -40.94
N GLU A 328 0.75 4.51 -41.41
CA GLU A 328 0.31 4.43 -42.80
C GLU A 328 1.29 5.14 -43.74
N GLN A 329 1.72 6.34 -43.40
CA GLN A 329 2.69 7.14 -44.18
C GLN A 329 4.06 6.45 -44.27
N SER A 330 4.50 5.81 -43.19
CA SER A 330 5.76 5.06 -43.12
C SER A 330 5.68 3.65 -43.77
N GLY A 331 4.55 3.27 -44.38
CA GLY A 331 4.37 1.95 -45.02
C GLY A 331 4.27 0.78 -44.03
N MET A 332 4.08 1.06 -42.74
CA MET A 332 4.08 0.11 -41.63
C MET A 332 2.68 -0.27 -41.12
N LYS A 333 1.62 0.03 -41.89
CA LYS A 333 0.23 -0.33 -41.60
C LYS A 333 0.03 -1.80 -41.20
N LYS A 334 0.85 -2.72 -41.72
CA LYS A 334 0.84 -4.16 -41.39
C LYS A 334 1.09 -4.48 -39.91
N LEU A 335 1.74 -3.57 -39.18
CA LEU A 335 2.04 -3.68 -37.75
C LEU A 335 0.84 -3.26 -36.88
N LEU A 336 -0.16 -2.59 -37.44
CA LEU A 336 -1.37 -2.23 -36.70
C LEU A 336 -2.30 -3.45 -36.57
N LYS A 337 -2.86 -3.64 -35.38
CA LYS A 337 -3.80 -4.71 -35.08
C LYS A 337 -5.24 -4.24 -35.30
N PRO A 338 -6.08 -5.01 -36.01
CA PRO A 338 -7.51 -4.76 -36.04
C PRO A 338 -8.13 -5.05 -34.68
N ALA A 339 -9.31 -4.48 -34.44
CA ALA A 339 -10.05 -4.65 -33.20
C ALA A 339 -10.28 -6.15 -32.87
N PRO A 340 -9.91 -6.63 -31.67
CA PRO A 340 -10.11 -8.02 -31.28
C PRO A 340 -11.59 -8.43 -31.32
N GLN A 341 -11.90 -9.62 -31.85
CA GLN A 341 -13.28 -10.08 -32.00
C GLN A 341 -14.06 -10.12 -30.66
N GLY A 342 -13.41 -10.47 -29.55
CA GLY A 342 -14.05 -10.47 -28.23
C GLY A 342 -14.56 -9.09 -27.81
N ILE A 343 -13.74 -8.06 -28.03
CA ILE A 343 -14.09 -6.65 -27.78
C ILE A 343 -15.24 -6.22 -28.70
N MET A 344 -15.20 -6.61 -29.98
CA MET A 344 -16.22 -6.23 -30.95
C MET A 344 -17.59 -6.88 -30.70
N ARG A 345 -17.64 -8.06 -30.08
CA ARG A 345 -18.90 -8.67 -29.64
C ARG A 345 -19.61 -7.84 -28.58
N ILE A 346 -18.85 -7.14 -27.74
CA ILE A 346 -19.37 -6.28 -26.67
C ILE A 346 -19.92 -4.98 -27.27
N THR A 347 -19.18 -4.37 -28.19
CA THR A 347 -19.55 -3.07 -28.80
C THR A 347 -20.40 -3.16 -30.06
N ARG A 348 -20.70 -4.38 -30.57
CA ARG A 348 -21.42 -4.65 -31.82
C ARG A 348 -20.84 -3.94 -33.07
N GLY A 349 -19.54 -3.65 -33.09
CA GLY A 349 -18.89 -2.99 -34.23
C GLY A 349 -18.25 -3.96 -35.23
N ARG A 350 -17.59 -3.42 -36.27
CA ARG A 350 -16.90 -4.21 -37.31
C ARG A 350 -15.46 -4.58 -36.91
N THR A 351 -15.04 -5.81 -37.24
CA THR A 351 -13.73 -6.39 -36.87
C THR A 351 -12.58 -6.07 -37.81
N ASP A 352 -12.85 -5.43 -38.94
CA ASP A 352 -11.88 -4.99 -39.95
C ASP A 352 -11.23 -3.64 -39.63
N ILE A 353 -11.71 -2.99 -38.58
CA ILE A 353 -11.28 -1.64 -38.18
C ILE A 353 -9.98 -1.72 -37.37
N ILE A 354 -9.01 -0.88 -37.71
CA ILE A 354 -7.76 -0.72 -36.95
C ILE A 354 -8.03 -0.03 -35.60
N GLY A 355 -7.47 -0.61 -34.54
CA GLY A 355 -7.58 -0.07 -33.19
C GLY A 355 -8.94 -0.28 -32.53
N VAL A 356 -9.11 0.24 -31.33
CA VAL A 356 -10.37 0.18 -30.55
C VAL A 356 -10.77 1.59 -30.15
N ASN A 357 -12.07 1.90 -30.21
CA ASN A 357 -12.61 3.11 -29.58
C ASN A 357 -12.92 2.78 -28.11
N MET A 358 -12.27 3.45 -27.17
CA MET A 358 -12.54 3.24 -25.74
C MET A 358 -13.86 3.90 -25.33
N THR A 359 -14.95 3.15 -25.43
CA THR A 359 -16.26 3.54 -24.88
C THR A 359 -16.31 3.30 -23.38
N GLU A 360 -17.22 3.96 -22.68
CA GLU A 360 -17.45 3.77 -21.23
C GLU A 360 -17.70 2.29 -20.89
N THR A 361 -18.54 1.60 -21.66
CA THR A 361 -18.79 0.15 -21.53
C THR A 361 -17.53 -0.71 -21.69
N LEU A 362 -16.59 -0.30 -22.54
CA LEU A 362 -15.32 -1.03 -22.72
C LEU A 362 -14.37 -0.79 -21.56
N LYS A 363 -14.41 0.40 -20.96
CA LYS A 363 -13.66 0.71 -19.74
C LYS A 363 -14.17 -0.13 -18.58
N GLU A 364 -15.49 -0.13 -18.35
CA GLU A 364 -16.13 -0.96 -17.33
C GLU A 364 -15.82 -2.46 -17.52
N TYR A 365 -15.83 -2.95 -18.76
CA TYR A 365 -15.46 -4.35 -19.04
C TYR A 365 -13.97 -4.65 -18.81
N GLY A 366 -13.08 -3.69 -19.06
CA GLY A 366 -11.64 -3.84 -18.82
C GLY A 366 -11.24 -3.71 -17.35
N GLU A 367 -12.06 -3.03 -16.56
CA GLU A 367 -11.88 -2.84 -15.11
C GLU A 367 -12.51 -3.95 -14.27
N ALA A 368 -13.49 -4.68 -14.83
CA ALA A 368 -14.13 -5.86 -14.22
C ALA A 368 -13.31 -7.14 -14.41
#